data_AF-A0A6I8LQV6-F1
#
_entry.id   AF-A0A6I8LQV6-F1
#
_cell.length_a   1.000
_cell.length_b   1.000
_cell.length_c   1.000
_cell.angle_alpha   90.00
_cell.angle_beta   90.00
_cell.angle_gamma   90.00
#
_symmetry.space_group_name_H-M   'P 1'
#
loop_
_entity.id
_entity.type
_entity.pdbx_description
1 polymer ?
#
loop_
_entity_poly.entity_id
_entity_poly.type
_entity_poly.pdbx_seq_one_letter_code
_entity_poly.pdbx_strand_id
1 'polypeptide(L)'
;MGFTLGGVEEALDPATRVGLAVDADGSVHGVTSWLPVHGPDGEVHGWTLDLMRRRGDGFRPAVEFLIGSAILAFQADGMRFVSLSGAPLARSAAATAEPAAVERLLDMLSRELEPVYGFRSLHAFKLKFSPRFEPMYLAYRDEGDLPRIGVALPRAYPPDANLRTLVKPATATRRRE
;
A
#
# COMPACT_ATOMS: atom_id res chain seq x y z
N MET A 1 4.26 1.31 10.88
CA MET A 1 3.15 0.52 10.32
C MET A 1 3.66 -0.89 10.16
N GLY A 2 2.82 -1.90 10.29
CA GLY A 2 3.20 -3.32 10.12
C GLY A 2 2.22 -4.09 9.25
N PHE A 3 2.16 -5.40 9.44
CA PHE A 3 1.35 -6.35 8.67
C PHE A 3 1.80 -6.48 7.21
N THR A 4 1.12 -5.85 6.25
CA THR A 4 1.46 -5.90 4.82
C THR A 4 2.25 -4.68 4.33
N LEU A 5 2.64 -3.79 5.25
CA LEU A 5 3.42 -2.60 4.95
C LEU A 5 4.81 -2.74 5.55
N GLY A 6 5.84 -2.81 4.71
CA GLY A 6 7.21 -2.84 5.18
C GLY A 6 7.70 -1.49 5.69
N GLY A 7 8.65 -1.57 6.61
CA GLY A 7 9.42 -0.48 7.16
C GLY A 7 10.89 -0.57 6.74
N VAL A 8 11.74 0.04 7.56
CA VAL A 8 13.19 0.03 7.32
C VAL A 8 13.78 -1.36 7.58
N GLU A 9 13.25 -2.10 8.55
CA GLU A 9 13.75 -3.44 8.88
C GLU A 9 13.57 -4.39 7.69
N GLU A 10 12.40 -4.41 7.06
CA GLU A 10 12.12 -5.19 5.86
C GLU A 10 12.95 -4.73 4.65
N ALA A 11 13.24 -3.43 4.56
CA ALA A 11 14.13 -2.89 3.53
C ALA A 11 15.59 -3.31 3.70
N LEU A 12 16.01 -3.73 4.91
CA LEU A 12 17.35 -4.22 5.19
C LEU A 12 17.49 -5.73 4.99
N ASP A 13 16.40 -6.45 4.67
CA ASP A 13 16.46 -7.86 4.35
C ASP A 13 17.35 -8.11 3.10
N PRO A 14 18.31 -9.06 3.15
CA PRO A 14 19.19 -9.36 2.02
C PRO A 14 18.48 -9.76 0.71
N ALA A 15 17.27 -10.30 0.80
CA ALA A 15 16.46 -10.66 -0.36
C ALA A 15 15.77 -9.45 -1.01
N THR A 16 15.66 -8.34 -0.28
CA THR A 16 15.06 -7.09 -0.76
C THR A 16 16.02 -6.33 -1.68
N ARG A 17 15.48 -5.63 -2.66
CA ARG A 17 16.23 -4.64 -3.46
C ARG A 17 15.89 -3.24 -2.99
N VAL A 18 16.90 -2.39 -2.85
CA VAL A 18 16.73 -1.00 -2.41
C VAL A 18 17.26 -0.04 -3.46
N GLY A 19 16.41 0.91 -3.86
CA GLY A 19 16.79 2.03 -4.71
C GLY A 19 17.03 3.28 -3.88
N LEU A 20 18.16 3.95 -4.09
CA LEU A 20 18.52 5.22 -3.44
C LEU A 20 18.72 6.31 -4.49
N ALA A 21 18.05 7.46 -4.30
CA ALA A 21 18.28 8.64 -5.13
C ALA A 21 19.31 9.51 -4.41
N VAL A 22 20.55 9.50 -4.89
CA VAL A 22 21.68 10.17 -4.26
C VAL A 22 22.24 11.23 -5.21
N ASP A 23 22.51 12.43 -4.71
CA ASP A 23 23.16 13.49 -5.49
C ASP A 23 24.69 13.42 -5.44
N ALA A 24 25.35 14.36 -6.12
CA ALA A 24 26.81 14.43 -6.20
C ALA A 24 27.49 14.68 -4.84
N ASP A 25 26.78 15.27 -3.87
CA ASP A 25 27.27 15.53 -2.52
C ASP A 25 27.03 14.35 -1.57
N GLY A 26 26.44 13.26 -2.07
CA GLY A 26 26.11 12.07 -1.28
C GLY A 26 24.79 12.19 -0.49
N SER A 27 23.98 13.22 -0.73
CA SER A 27 22.70 13.38 -0.03
C SER A 27 21.63 12.46 -0.61
N VAL A 28 20.94 11.74 0.28
CA VAL A 28 19.81 10.88 -0.09
C VAL A 28 18.52 11.70 -0.19
N HIS A 29 17.91 11.69 -1.36
CA HIS A 29 16.65 12.37 -1.67
C HIS A 29 15.43 11.47 -1.57
N GLY A 30 15.62 10.16 -1.72
CA GLY A 30 14.55 9.18 -1.60
C GLY A 30 15.06 7.75 -1.52
N VAL A 31 14.19 6.87 -1.04
CA VAL A 31 14.43 5.44 -0.84
C VAL A 31 13.20 4.67 -1.31
N THR A 32 13.42 3.58 -2.04
CA THR A 32 12.38 2.57 -2.34
C THR A 32 12.87 1.18 -1.96
N SER A 33 11.99 0.32 -1.44
CA SER A 33 12.26 -1.11 -1.25
C SER A 33 11.38 -1.96 -2.18
N TRP A 34 11.92 -3.10 -2.58
CA TRP A 34 11.30 -4.00 -3.54
C TRP A 34 11.43 -5.44 -3.06
N LEU A 35 10.30 -6.09 -2.84
CA LEU A 35 10.22 -7.47 -2.39
C LEU A 35 10.22 -8.43 -3.60
N PRO A 36 10.95 -9.55 -3.53
CA PRO A 36 10.99 -10.51 -4.63
C PRO A 36 9.65 -11.24 -4.78
N VAL A 37 9.23 -11.46 -6.02
CA VAL A 37 8.08 -12.30 -6.35
C VAL A 37 8.57 -13.57 -7.03
N HIS A 38 8.43 -14.70 -6.34
CA HIS A 38 8.91 -15.98 -6.81
C HIS A 38 7.87 -16.70 -7.67
N GLY A 39 8.32 -17.36 -8.73
CA GLY A 39 7.54 -18.27 -9.56
C GLY A 39 7.44 -19.67 -8.95
N PRO A 40 6.67 -20.58 -9.59
CA PRO A 40 6.55 -21.98 -9.16
C PRO A 40 7.86 -22.77 -9.19
N ASP A 41 8.82 -22.29 -9.98
CA ASP A 41 10.19 -22.79 -10.09
C ASP A 41 11.10 -22.34 -8.94
N GLY A 42 10.61 -21.47 -8.05
CA GLY A 42 11.39 -20.89 -6.96
C GLY A 42 12.26 -19.71 -7.37
N GLU A 43 12.26 -19.34 -8.64
CA GLU A 43 13.04 -18.22 -9.17
C GLU A 43 12.28 -16.89 -9.07
N VAL A 44 12.99 -15.78 -9.00
CA VAL A 44 12.36 -14.45 -8.98
C VAL A 44 11.86 -14.10 -10.39
N HIS A 45 10.54 -13.90 -10.53
CA HIS A 45 9.90 -13.53 -11.80
C HIS A 45 9.51 -12.06 -11.85
N GLY A 46 9.54 -11.36 -10.72
CA GLY A 46 9.20 -9.95 -10.63
C GLY A 46 9.50 -9.35 -9.27
N TRP A 47 9.24 -8.05 -9.14
CA TRP A 47 9.50 -7.29 -7.92
C TRP A 47 8.28 -6.46 -7.52
N THR A 48 7.98 -6.40 -6.22
CA THR A 48 6.87 -5.62 -5.68
C THR A 48 7.38 -4.46 -4.85
N LEU A 49 6.98 -3.24 -5.22
CA LEU A 49 7.28 -2.01 -4.48
C LEU A 49 6.63 -2.06 -3.10
N ASP A 50 7.41 -1.87 -2.05
CA ASP A 50 6.92 -1.98 -0.67
C ASP A 50 7.02 -0.64 0.08
N LEU A 51 8.23 -0.14 0.30
CA LEU A 51 8.48 1.14 0.94
C LEU A 51 8.73 2.23 -0.10
N MET A 52 8.20 3.43 0.17
CA MET A 52 8.60 4.67 -0.48
C MET A 52 8.83 5.75 0.56
N ARG A 53 10.03 6.32 0.58
CA ARG A 53 10.37 7.47 1.43
C ARG A 53 11.01 8.55 0.58
N ARG A 54 10.61 9.80 0.80
CA ARG A 54 11.21 10.97 0.17
C ARG A 54 11.63 11.96 1.23
N ARG A 55 12.78 12.57 1.04
CA ARG A 55 13.24 13.69 1.84
C ARG A 55 12.39 14.94 1.54
N GLY A 56 11.95 15.66 2.57
CA GLY A 56 11.01 16.80 2.42
C GLY A 56 11.57 17.95 1.58
N ASP A 57 12.82 18.32 1.86
CA ASP A 57 13.64 19.37 1.23
C ASP A 57 14.48 18.87 0.04
N GLY A 58 14.33 17.59 -0.34
CA GLY A 58 15.10 16.98 -1.42
C GLY A 58 14.47 17.15 -2.82
N PHE A 59 15.11 16.53 -3.81
CA PHE A 59 14.65 16.39 -5.19
C PHE A 59 13.19 15.92 -5.22
N ARG A 60 12.31 16.79 -5.72
CA ARG A 60 10.86 16.60 -5.59
C ARG A 60 10.34 15.31 -6.20
N PRO A 61 10.75 14.90 -7.42
CA PRO A 61 10.27 13.66 -8.03
C PRO A 61 11.19 12.47 -7.74
N ALA A 62 11.87 12.44 -6.58
CA ALA A 62 12.80 11.35 -6.25
C ALA A 62 12.14 9.96 -6.25
N VAL A 63 10.87 9.87 -5.84
CA VAL A 63 10.14 8.58 -5.85
C VAL A 63 9.82 8.16 -7.28
N GLU A 64 9.36 9.08 -8.13
CA GLU A 64 9.13 8.81 -9.54
C GLU A 64 10.40 8.38 -10.27
N PHE A 65 11.50 9.09 -10.01
CA PHE A 65 12.82 8.74 -10.53
C PHE A 65 13.23 7.33 -10.12
N LEU A 66 13.08 6.99 -8.83
CA LEU A 66 13.43 5.66 -8.32
C LEU A 66 12.59 4.54 -8.93
N ILE A 67 11.28 4.73 -9.03
CA ILE A 67 10.40 3.73 -9.66
C ILE A 67 10.74 3.56 -11.13
N GLY A 68 10.94 4.65 -11.88
CA GLY A 68 11.34 4.58 -13.28
C GLY A 68 12.68 3.87 -13.46
N SER A 69 13.66 4.17 -12.60
CA SER A 69 14.98 3.55 -12.62
C SER A 69 14.91 2.05 -12.29
N ALA A 70 14.11 1.68 -11.29
CA ALA A 70 13.90 0.29 -10.92
C ALA A 70 13.22 -0.52 -12.02
N ILE A 71 12.20 0.04 -12.69
CA ILE A 71 11.54 -0.59 -13.84
C ILE A 71 12.57 -0.93 -14.93
N LEU A 72 13.44 0.02 -15.29
CA LEU A 72 14.47 -0.17 -16.30
C LEU A 72 15.50 -1.22 -15.87
N ALA A 73 15.93 -1.19 -14.61
CA ALA A 73 16.88 -2.16 -14.06
C ALA A 73 16.29 -3.58 -14.07
N PHE A 74 15.08 -3.76 -13.55
CA PHE A 74 14.41 -5.06 -13.52
C PHE A 74 14.09 -5.58 -14.91
N GLN A 75 13.78 -4.71 -15.86
CA GLN A 75 13.64 -5.10 -17.27
C GLN A 75 14.97 -5.64 -17.83
N ALA A 76 16.10 -4.98 -17.54
CA ALA A 76 17.42 -5.43 -17.96
C ALA A 76 17.81 -6.78 -17.33
N ASP A 77 17.37 -7.02 -16.10
CA ASP A 77 17.53 -8.31 -15.39
C ASP A 77 16.58 -9.40 -15.91
N GLY A 78 15.73 -9.12 -16.90
CA GLY A 78 14.81 -10.08 -17.50
C GLY A 78 13.56 -10.38 -16.66
N MET A 79 13.22 -9.52 -15.71
CA MET A 79 12.03 -9.68 -14.88
C MET A 79 10.76 -9.53 -15.72
N ARG A 80 9.78 -10.39 -15.45
CA ARG A 80 8.53 -10.47 -16.24
C ARG A 80 7.58 -9.33 -15.92
N PHE A 81 7.59 -8.86 -14.67
CA PHE A 81 6.74 -7.76 -14.23
C PHE A 81 7.34 -7.03 -13.03
N VAL A 82 6.84 -5.82 -12.82
CA VAL A 82 6.92 -5.13 -11.54
C VAL A 82 5.51 -4.90 -11.02
N SER A 83 5.33 -5.01 -9.71
CA SER A 83 4.11 -4.63 -9.03
C SER A 83 4.35 -3.31 -8.32
N LEU A 84 3.49 -2.33 -8.55
CA LEU A 84 3.47 -1.10 -7.75
C LEU A 84 2.79 -1.33 -6.38
N SER A 85 2.51 -2.59 -6.02
CA SER A 85 1.75 -3.01 -4.85
C SER A 85 0.30 -2.51 -4.84
N GLY A 86 -0.46 -2.96 -3.85
CA GLY A 86 -1.86 -2.59 -3.67
C GLY A 86 -2.07 -1.09 -3.53
N ALA A 87 -3.10 -0.57 -4.18
CA ALA A 87 -3.75 0.66 -3.75
C ALA A 87 -5.07 0.23 -3.12
N PRO A 88 -5.16 0.14 -1.78
CA PRO A 88 -6.40 -0.28 -1.14
C PRO A 88 -7.56 0.57 -1.62
N LEU A 89 -8.71 -0.08 -1.83
CA LEU A 89 -10.02 0.57 -1.94
C LEU A 89 -10.23 1.43 -3.19
N ALA A 90 -9.37 1.31 -4.20
CA ALA A 90 -9.72 1.72 -5.55
C ALA A 90 -10.89 0.82 -6.00
N ARG A 91 -12.12 1.35 -5.95
CA ARG A 91 -13.31 0.63 -6.40
C ARG A 91 -13.03 0.07 -7.79
N SER A 92 -12.98 -1.25 -7.91
CA SER A 92 -12.87 -1.86 -9.22
C SER A 92 -14.16 -1.51 -9.97
N ALA A 93 -14.06 -0.91 -11.15
CA ALA A 93 -15.22 -0.57 -11.97
C ALA A 93 -16.01 -1.83 -12.41
N ALA A 94 -15.44 -3.02 -12.16
CA ALA A 94 -15.97 -4.33 -12.49
C ALA A 94 -16.77 -5.00 -11.36
N ALA A 95 -16.86 -4.39 -10.17
CA ALA A 95 -17.65 -4.94 -9.07
C ALA A 95 -19.14 -4.78 -9.37
N THR A 96 -19.72 -5.82 -9.98
CA THR A 96 -21.15 -6.11 -9.87
C THR A 96 -21.50 -6.14 -8.39
N ALA A 97 -22.58 -5.45 -8.00
CA ALA A 97 -22.98 -5.12 -6.62
C ALA A 97 -22.42 -6.08 -5.57
N GLU A 98 -21.37 -5.64 -4.87
CA GLU A 98 -20.83 -6.39 -3.74
C GLU A 98 -21.94 -6.59 -2.69
N PRO A 99 -21.97 -7.71 -1.96
CA PRO A 99 -22.87 -7.86 -0.84
C PRO A 99 -22.74 -6.64 0.09
N ALA A 100 -23.86 -6.06 0.51
CA ALA A 100 -23.86 -4.80 1.26
C ALA A 100 -22.98 -4.84 2.54
N ALA A 101 -22.71 -6.03 3.09
CA ALA A 101 -21.78 -6.23 4.19
C ALA A 101 -20.31 -5.98 3.81
N VAL A 102 -19.90 -6.42 2.62
CA VAL A 102 -18.55 -6.19 2.06
C VAL A 102 -18.35 -4.71 1.76
N GLU A 103 -19.35 -4.05 1.15
CA GLU A 103 -19.29 -2.60 0.91
C GLU A 103 -19.09 -1.81 2.20
N ARG A 104 -19.84 -2.15 3.26
CA ARG A 104 -19.68 -1.52 4.58
C ARG A 104 -18.29 -1.72 5.17
N LEU A 105 -17.71 -2.91 5.00
CA LEU A 105 -16.35 -3.21 5.46
C LEU A 105 -15.32 -2.34 4.71
N LEU A 106 -15.42 -2.27 3.38
CA LEU A 106 -14.51 -1.47 2.55
C LEU A 106 -14.64 0.03 2.87
N ASP A 107 -15.85 0.54 3.04
CA ASP A 107 -16.09 1.94 3.41
C ASP A 107 -15.50 2.27 4.79
N MET A 108 -15.62 1.35 5.77
CA MET A 108 -15.00 1.51 7.09
C MET A 108 -13.47 1.52 7.00
N LEU A 109 -12.87 0.55 6.30
CA LEU A 109 -11.41 0.51 6.09
C LEU A 109 -10.90 1.76 5.38
N SER A 110 -11.67 2.29 4.42
CA SER A 110 -11.34 3.54 3.73
C SER A 110 -11.27 4.70 4.70
N ARG A 111 -12.28 4.87 5.56
CA ARG A 111 -12.31 5.98 6.53
C ARG A 111 -11.18 5.90 7.55
N GLU A 112 -10.89 4.70 8.05
CA GLU A 112 -9.88 4.52 9.10
C GLU A 112 -8.45 4.64 8.56
N LEU A 113 -8.19 4.20 7.33
CA LEU A 113 -6.84 4.18 6.77
C LEU A 113 -6.53 5.37 5.84
N GLU A 114 -7.52 6.10 5.32
CA GLU A 114 -7.31 7.30 4.48
C GLU A 114 -6.43 8.37 5.17
N PRO A 115 -6.62 8.72 6.47
CA PRO A 115 -5.80 9.72 7.14
C PRO A 115 -4.32 9.34 7.25
N VAL A 116 -4.02 8.04 7.29
CA VAL A 116 -2.66 7.53 7.50
C VAL A 116 -1.98 7.18 6.18
N TYR A 117 -2.76 6.82 5.15
CA TYR A 117 -2.25 6.20 3.93
C TYR A 117 -2.51 6.99 2.64
N GLY A 118 -3.50 7.90 2.61
CA GLY A 118 -3.76 8.76 1.45
C GLY A 118 -4.05 7.99 0.15
N PHE A 119 -4.92 6.98 0.19
CA PHE A 119 -5.13 6.05 -0.93
C PHE A 119 -5.41 6.69 -2.29
N ARG A 120 -6.20 7.77 -2.32
CA ARG A 120 -6.58 8.45 -3.56
C ARG A 120 -5.38 9.12 -4.24
N SER A 121 -4.50 9.76 -3.46
CA SER A 121 -3.29 10.38 -3.99
C SER A 121 -2.28 9.32 -4.42
N LEU A 122 -2.18 8.20 -3.68
CA LEU A 122 -1.32 7.08 -4.03
C LEU A 122 -1.78 6.37 -5.32
N HIS A 123 -3.08 6.14 -5.49
CA HIS A 123 -3.64 5.57 -6.71
C HIS A 123 -3.35 6.47 -7.92
N ALA A 124 -3.64 7.77 -7.81
CA ALA A 124 -3.35 8.75 -8.86
C ALA A 124 -1.84 8.82 -9.18
N PHE A 125 -0.98 8.68 -8.16
CA PHE A 125 0.46 8.60 -8.33
C PHE A 125 0.88 7.39 -9.16
N LYS A 126 0.34 6.19 -8.88
CA LYS A 126 0.68 4.95 -9.60
C LYS A 126 0.27 4.97 -11.07
N LEU A 127 -0.77 5.73 -11.44
CA LEU A 127 -1.19 5.89 -12.84
C LEU A 127 -0.11 6.49 -13.75
N LYS A 128 0.87 7.22 -13.20
CA LYS A 128 2.00 7.79 -13.96
C LYS A 128 2.84 6.73 -14.69
N PHE A 129 2.76 5.47 -14.28
CA PHE A 129 3.55 4.37 -14.82
C PHE A 129 2.74 3.42 -15.72
N SER A 130 1.52 3.84 -16.12
CA SER A 130 0.62 3.04 -16.97
C SER A 130 0.44 1.58 -16.51
N PRO A 131 0.09 1.33 -15.24
CA PRO A 131 -0.01 -0.02 -14.71
C PRO A 131 -1.21 -0.77 -15.30
N ARG A 132 -1.08 -2.09 -15.41
CA ARG A 132 -2.23 -2.98 -15.51
C ARG A 132 -2.79 -3.20 -14.10
N PHE A 133 -4.10 -3.08 -13.94
CA PHE A 133 -4.77 -3.36 -12.67
C PHE A 133 -5.03 -4.85 -12.52
N GLU A 134 -4.63 -5.40 -11.37
CA GLU A 134 -4.92 -6.77 -10.96
C GLU A 134 -5.74 -6.73 -9.66
N PRO A 135 -6.89 -7.41 -9.58
CA PRO A 135 -7.70 -7.44 -8.37
C PRO A 135 -7.00 -8.25 -7.27
N MET A 136 -7.15 -7.78 -6.02
CA MET A 136 -6.78 -8.54 -4.83
C MET A 136 -8.04 -8.96 -4.10
N TYR A 137 -8.06 -10.20 -3.61
CA TYR A 137 -9.22 -10.79 -2.96
C TYR A 137 -8.91 -11.11 -1.51
N LEU A 138 -9.92 -10.95 -0.65
CA LEU A 138 -9.91 -11.43 0.72
C LEU A 138 -10.76 -12.69 0.79
N ALA A 139 -10.13 -13.84 1.06
CA ALA A 139 -10.85 -15.08 1.29
C ALA A 139 -11.29 -15.17 2.76
N TYR A 140 -12.57 -15.45 2.98
CA TYR A 140 -13.18 -15.67 4.29
C TYR A 140 -14.24 -16.77 4.15
N ARG A 141 -14.66 -17.38 5.27
CA ARG A 141 -15.53 -18.57 5.22
C ARG A 141 -16.97 -18.21 4.86
N ASP A 142 -17.51 -17.21 5.56
CA ASP A 142 -18.86 -16.69 5.39
C ASP A 142 -18.98 -15.26 5.95
N GLU A 143 -20.09 -14.59 5.67
CA GLU A 143 -20.32 -13.19 6.06
C GLU A 143 -20.24 -12.92 7.57
N GLY A 144 -20.39 -13.95 8.42
CA GLY A 144 -20.23 -13.86 9.87
C GLY A 144 -18.81 -13.52 10.32
N ASP A 145 -17.81 -13.73 9.47
CA ASP A 145 -16.41 -13.37 9.75
C ASP A 145 -16.14 -11.86 9.52
N LEU A 146 -16.97 -11.17 8.71
CA LEU A 146 -16.74 -9.77 8.30
C LEU A 146 -16.63 -8.78 9.47
N PRO A 147 -17.45 -8.84 10.54
CA PRO A 147 -17.29 -7.94 11.68
C PRO A 147 -15.94 -8.12 12.39
N ARG A 148 -15.47 -9.37 12.54
CA ARG A 148 -14.18 -9.66 13.17
C ARG A 148 -13.02 -9.19 12.31
N ILE A 149 -13.11 -9.41 10.99
CA ILE A 149 -12.12 -8.94 10.03
C ILE A 149 -12.05 -7.41 10.04
N GLY A 150 -13.20 -6.73 10.06
CA GLY A 150 -13.28 -5.27 10.13
C GLY A 150 -12.64 -4.69 11.38
N VAL A 151 -12.65 -5.39 12.50
CA VAL A 151 -11.92 -4.95 13.70
C VAL A 151 -10.43 -5.31 13.63
N ALA A 152 -10.09 -6.46 13.06
CA ALA A 152 -8.71 -6.96 13.04
C ALA A 152 -7.82 -6.18 12.06
N LEU A 153 -8.30 -5.89 10.85
CA LEU A 153 -7.51 -5.24 9.80
C LEU A 153 -6.95 -3.87 10.24
N PRO A 154 -7.77 -2.90 10.73
CA PRO A 154 -7.25 -1.62 11.20
C PRO A 154 -6.26 -1.74 12.37
N ARG A 155 -6.30 -2.82 13.16
CA ARG A 155 -5.34 -3.04 14.26
C ARG A 155 -4.02 -3.62 13.80
N ALA A 156 -4.00 -4.30 12.67
CA ALA A 156 -2.80 -4.93 12.14
C ALA A 156 -1.81 -3.89 11.57
N TYR A 157 -2.30 -2.72 11.12
CA TYR A 157 -1.46 -1.72 10.45
C TYR A 157 -0.71 -0.74 11.39
N PRO A 158 -1.34 -0.09 12.39
CA PRO A 158 -0.64 0.79 13.33
C PRO A 158 -0.15 0.00 14.55
N PRO A 159 1.13 0.14 14.96
CA PRO A 159 1.68 -0.59 16.12
C PRO A 159 0.97 -0.24 17.45
N ASP A 160 0.38 0.95 17.57
CA ASP A 160 -0.26 1.46 18.79
C ASP A 160 -1.80 1.60 18.69
N ALA A 161 -2.46 0.78 17.87
CA ALA A 161 -3.91 0.84 17.67
C ALA A 161 -4.71 0.47 18.95
N ASN A 162 -4.81 1.40 19.89
CA ASN A 162 -5.56 1.24 21.13
C ASN A 162 -7.08 1.26 20.85
N LEU A 163 -7.79 0.31 21.46
CA LEU A 163 -9.26 0.13 21.44
C LEU A 163 -10.08 1.42 21.67
N ARG A 164 -9.51 2.43 22.36
CA ARG A 164 -10.20 3.66 22.75
C ARG A 164 -10.35 4.69 21.63
N THR A 165 -9.55 4.60 20.57
CA THR A 165 -9.61 5.56 19.46
C THR A 165 -10.71 5.24 18.45
N LEU A 166 -11.17 3.98 18.41
CA LEU A 166 -12.20 3.48 17.49
C LEU A 166 -13.64 3.60 18.04
N VAL A 167 -13.82 4.09 19.27
CA VAL A 167 -15.15 4.34 19.86
C VAL A 167 -15.24 5.82 20.23
N LYS A 168 -15.45 6.69 19.24
CA LYS A 168 -16.09 7.98 19.50
C LYS A 168 -17.60 7.78 19.42
N PRO A 169 -18.36 7.96 20.51
CA PRO A 169 -19.81 7.95 20.42
C PRO A 169 -20.24 9.13 19.53
N ALA A 170 -21.13 8.86 18.59
CA ALA A 170 -21.80 9.89 17.81
C ALA A 170 -22.66 10.75 18.75
N THR A 171 -22.08 11.81 19.33
CA THR A 171 -22.88 12.83 20.01
C THR A 171 -23.62 13.62 18.94
N ALA A 172 -24.91 13.32 18.80
CA ALA A 172 -25.84 14.08 17.99
C ALA A 172 -25.94 15.52 18.51
N THR A 173 -25.41 16.47 17.75
CA THR A 173 -25.63 17.90 18.00
C THR A 173 -27.06 18.23 17.60
N ARG A 174 -28.02 18.08 18.53
CA ARG A 174 -29.32 18.74 18.41
C ARG A 174 -29.11 20.25 18.53
N ARG A 175 -29.13 20.96 17.41
CA ARG A 175 -29.41 22.40 17.39
C ARG A 175 -30.87 22.58 17.80
N ARG A 176 -31.09 23.25 18.94
CA ARG A 176 -32.36 23.91 19.24
C ARG A 176 -32.33 25.32 18.65
N GLU A 177 -33.52 25.73 18.25
CA GLU A 177 -33.93 27.00 17.62
C GLU A 177 -33.44 28.25 18.35
#